data_AF-A0A7C8ZHM3-F1
#
_entry.id   AF-A0A7C8ZHM3-F1
#
_cell.length_a   1.000
_cell.length_b   1.000
_cell.length_c   1.000
_cell.angle_alpha   90.00
_cell.angle_beta   90.00
_cell.angle_gamma   90.00
#
_symmetry.space_group_name_H-M   'P 1'
#
loop_
_entity.id
_entity.type
_entity.pdbx_description
1 polymer ?
#
loop_
_entity_poly.entity_id
_entity_poly.type
_entity_poly.pdbx_seq_one_letter_code
_entity_poly.pdbx_strand_id
1 'polypeptide(L)'
;YGYLIDQFLKDSINDRTDEYGGSLENRCRFLMQVVEAVVRSIGVDRVAIRISPIIDYIDATDSNPVALGLAVIDNLNKLQAKFGSRLAYLHVTQPFNECIRLFNI
;
A
#
# COMPACT_ATOMS: atom_id res chain seq x y z
N TYR A 1 -2.94 -7.97 -5.66
CA TYR A 1 -2.91 -9.38 -6.12
C TYR A 1 -3.61 -10.30 -5.13
N GLY A 2 -4.50 -9.80 -4.28
CA GLY A 2 -5.39 -10.63 -3.46
C GLY A 2 -4.74 -11.36 -2.28
N TYR A 3 -3.46 -11.16 -1.98
CA TYR A 3 -2.83 -11.71 -0.78
C TYR A 3 -3.18 -10.88 0.46
N LEU A 4 -2.87 -11.38 1.66
CA LEU A 4 -3.32 -10.83 2.95
C LEU A 4 -3.20 -9.30 3.07
N ILE A 5 -2.05 -8.70 2.77
CA ILE A 5 -1.89 -7.24 2.82
C ILE A 5 -2.85 -6.53 1.84
N ASP A 6 -3.00 -7.06 0.63
CA ASP A 6 -3.92 -6.52 -0.39
C ASP A 6 -5.38 -6.67 0.04
N GLN A 7 -5.72 -7.75 0.76
CA GLN A 7 -7.05 -7.98 1.33
C GLN A 7 -7.37 -6.94 2.41
N PHE A 8 -6.42 -6.57 3.26
CA PHE A 8 -6.61 -5.47 4.22
C PHE A 8 -6.80 -4.11 3.53
N LEU A 9 -6.08 -3.87 2.43
CA LEU A 9 -6.13 -2.60 1.73
C LEU A 9 -7.47 -2.36 1.02
N LYS A 10 -8.13 -3.40 0.53
CA LYS A 10 -9.26 -3.30 -0.40
C LYS A 10 -10.62 -3.45 0.28
N ASP A 11 -11.55 -2.54 -0.01
CA ASP A 11 -12.85 -2.45 0.67
C ASP A 11 -13.87 -3.51 0.23
N SER A 12 -13.69 -4.14 -0.94
CA SER A 12 -14.49 -5.30 -1.35
C SER A 12 -14.26 -6.54 -0.48
N ILE A 13 -13.11 -6.65 0.18
CA ILE A 13 -12.72 -7.78 1.02
C ILE A 13 -12.69 -7.38 2.50
N ASN A 14 -12.17 -6.21 2.84
CA ASN A 14 -12.09 -5.72 4.21
C ASN A 14 -13.38 -4.99 4.63
N ASP A 15 -14.34 -5.78 5.11
CA ASP A 15 -15.61 -5.33 5.68
C ASP A 15 -15.54 -5.09 7.20
N ARG A 16 -14.33 -5.01 7.78
CA ARG A 16 -14.14 -4.85 9.22
C ARG A 16 -14.61 -3.48 9.70
N THR A 17 -15.11 -3.45 10.94
CA THR A 17 -15.55 -2.24 11.63
C THR A 17 -14.63 -1.84 12.80
N ASP A 18 -13.48 -2.50 12.94
CA ASP A 18 -12.48 -2.18 13.95
C ASP A 18 -11.41 -1.20 13.41
N GLU A 19 -10.30 -1.04 14.14
CA GLU A 19 -9.23 -0.13 13.77
C GLU A 19 -8.50 -0.49 12.46
N TYR A 20 -8.81 -1.65 11.86
CA TYR A 20 -8.18 -2.15 10.64
C TYR A 20 -9.10 -2.09 9.41
N GLY A 21 -10.33 -1.59 9.53
CA GLY A 21 -11.27 -1.44 8.40
C GLY A 21 -12.15 -0.19 8.46
N GLY A 22 -13.11 -0.11 7.54
CA GLY A 22 -14.09 0.98 7.42
C GLY A 22 -13.55 2.25 6.76
N SER A 23 -12.41 2.78 7.21
CA SER A 23 -11.79 3.97 6.61
C SER A 23 -10.54 3.63 5.80
N LEU A 24 -10.18 4.48 4.84
CA LEU A 24 -8.96 4.31 4.05
C LEU A 24 -7.70 4.29 4.95
N GLU A 25 -7.68 5.11 5.99
CA GLU A 25 -6.58 5.14 6.96
C GLU A 25 -6.45 3.80 7.71
N ASN A 26 -7.57 3.25 8.19
CA ASN A 26 -7.59 1.99 8.93
C ASN A 26 -7.18 0.80 8.06
N ARG A 27 -7.63 0.77 6.80
CA ARG A 27 -7.24 -0.27 5.83
C ARG A 27 -5.73 -0.27 5.55
N CYS A 28 -5.11 0.91 5.50
CA CYS A 28 -3.66 1.07 5.35
C CYS A 28 -2.86 0.69 6.61
N ARG A 29 -3.49 0.64 7.79
CA ARG A 29 -2.83 0.45 9.09
C ARG A 29 -1.99 -0.81 9.14
N PHE A 30 -2.53 -1.93 8.67
CA PHE A 30 -1.85 -3.22 8.71
C PHE A 30 -0.56 -3.21 7.89
N LEU A 31 -0.61 -2.72 6.64
CA LEU A 31 0.58 -2.54 5.80
C LEU A 31 1.64 -1.70 6.52
N MET A 32 1.25 -0.57 7.10
CA MET A 32 2.20 0.35 7.73
C MET A 32 2.84 -0.23 9.00
N GLN A 33 2.09 -0.99 9.80
CA GLN A 33 2.64 -1.70 10.97
C GLN A 33 3.68 -2.74 10.54
N VAL A 34 3.40 -3.51 9.48
CA VAL A 34 4.34 -4.50 8.92
C VAL A 34 5.60 -3.80 8.41
N VAL A 35 5.45 -2.76 7.59
CA VAL A 35 6.60 -2.01 7.04
C VAL A 35 7.44 -1.43 8.16
N GLU A 36 6.83 -0.78 9.15
CA GLU A 36 7.57 -0.20 10.27
C GLU A 36 8.33 -1.25 11.09
N ALA A 37 7.71 -2.40 11.37
CA ALA A 37 8.36 -3.49 12.10
C ALA A 37 9.57 -4.05 11.32
N VAL A 38 9.44 -4.26 10.02
CA VAL A 38 10.53 -4.74 9.16
C VAL A 38 11.64 -3.68 9.07
N VAL A 39 11.29 -2.41 8.84
CA VAL A 39 12.25 -1.29 8.77
C VAL A 39 13.03 -1.15 10.08
N ARG A 40 12.39 -1.29 11.25
CA ARG A 40 13.10 -1.27 12.54
C ARG A 40 14.06 -2.45 12.70
N SER A 41 13.75 -3.59 12.09
CA SER A 41 14.55 -4.81 12.22
C SER A 41 15.76 -4.82 11.29
N ILE A 42 15.61 -4.32 10.06
CA ILE A 42 16.64 -4.41 9.02
C ILE A 42 17.02 -3.07 8.39
N GLY A 43 16.52 -1.94 8.83
CA GLY A 43 16.83 -0.64 8.20
C GLY A 43 16.05 -0.40 6.91
N VAL A 44 15.72 0.86 6.66
CA VAL A 44 14.77 1.27 5.60
C VAL A 44 15.31 1.04 4.19
N ASP A 45 16.61 1.19 4.00
CA ASP A 45 17.34 1.02 2.74
C ASP A 45 17.38 -0.44 2.24
N ARG A 46 16.98 -1.39 3.08
CA ARG A 46 16.87 -2.82 2.75
C ARG A 46 15.42 -3.30 2.59
N VAL A 47 14.44 -2.39 2.66
CA VAL A 47 13.02 -2.73 2.55
C VAL A 47 12.46 -2.23 1.22
N ALA A 48 11.72 -3.11 0.54
CA ALA A 48 10.93 -2.78 -0.63
C ALA A 48 9.47 -3.18 -0.42
N ILE A 49 8.56 -2.42 -1.03
CA ILE A 49 7.12 -2.71 -0.98
C ILE A 49 6.61 -2.94 -2.40
N ARG A 50 5.73 -3.92 -2.56
CA ARG A 50 4.98 -4.14 -3.79
C ARG A 50 3.49 -3.91 -3.55
N ILE A 51 2.87 -3.07 -4.36
CA ILE A 51 1.43 -2.82 -4.34
C ILE A 51 0.82 -2.96 -5.75
N SER A 52 -0.47 -3.26 -5.78
CA SER A 52 -1.24 -3.37 -7.02
C SER A 52 -2.62 -2.76 -6.83
N PRO A 53 -2.72 -1.42 -6.73
CA PRO A 53 -3.97 -0.76 -6.35
C PRO A 53 -5.08 -0.98 -7.38
N ILE A 54 -4.70 -0.99 -8.67
CA ILE A 54 -5.63 -1.03 -9.83
C ILE A 54 -5.90 -2.46 -10.31
N ILE A 55 -5.14 -3.45 -9.83
CA ILE A 55 -5.30 -4.83 -10.30
C ILE A 55 -6.43 -5.50 -9.52
N ASP A 56 -7.53 -5.78 -10.21
CA ASP A 56 -8.61 -6.61 -9.72
C ASP A 56 -8.24 -8.08 -9.95
N TYR A 57 -7.97 -8.81 -8.88
CA TYR A 57 -7.55 -10.21 -8.93
C TYR A 57 -8.10 -10.96 -7.73
N ILE A 58 -8.73 -12.12 -7.95
CA ILE A 58 -9.43 -12.92 -6.93
C ILE A 58 -10.47 -12.07 -6.17
N ASP A 59 -11.35 -11.40 -6.92
CA ASP A 59 -12.45 -10.56 -6.40
C ASP A 59 -12.04 -9.43 -5.44
N ALA A 60 -10.74 -9.20 -5.24
CA ALA A 60 -10.22 -8.11 -4.46
C ALA A 60 -10.18 -6.86 -5.36
N THR A 61 -11.22 -6.04 -5.28
CA THR A 61 -11.37 -4.74 -5.94
C THR A 61 -11.36 -3.61 -4.91
N ASP A 62 -11.14 -2.37 -5.34
CA ASP A 62 -11.28 -1.19 -4.47
C ASP A 62 -12.26 -0.20 -5.08
N SER A 63 -13.11 0.43 -4.28
CA SER A 63 -14.03 1.47 -4.77
C SER A 63 -13.31 2.73 -5.30
N ASN A 64 -12.07 2.99 -4.86
CA ASN A 64 -11.24 4.10 -5.31
C ASN A 64 -9.74 3.72 -5.32
N PRO A 65 -9.29 2.93 -6.31
CA PRO A 65 -7.94 2.37 -6.33
C PRO A 65 -6.85 3.44 -6.46
N VAL A 66 -7.17 4.59 -7.06
CA VAL A 66 -6.25 5.74 -7.16
C VAL A 66 -6.04 6.37 -5.79
N ALA A 67 -7.12 6.65 -5.04
CA ALA A 67 -7.00 7.19 -3.69
C ALA A 67 -6.27 6.22 -2.76
N LEU A 68 -6.53 4.92 -2.89
CA LEU A 68 -5.80 3.88 -2.15
C LEU A 68 -4.30 3.92 -2.44
N GLY A 69 -3.92 3.93 -3.73
CA GLY A 69 -2.52 4.01 -4.14
C GLY A 69 -1.81 5.25 -3.60
N LEU A 70 -2.45 6.42 -3.72
CA LEU A 70 -1.93 7.69 -3.20
C LEU A 70 -1.77 7.67 -1.68
N ALA A 71 -2.76 7.17 -0.95
CA ALA A 71 -2.69 7.09 0.51
C ALA A 71 -1.54 6.18 0.99
N VAL A 72 -1.30 5.06 0.30
CA VAL A 72 -0.13 4.21 0.59
C VAL A 72 1.17 4.97 0.33
N ILE A 73 1.30 5.64 -0.82
CA ILE A 73 2.50 6.41 -1.17
C ILE A 73 2.77 7.52 -0.14
N ASP A 74 1.74 8.25 0.27
CA ASP A 74 1.86 9.31 1.28
C ASP A 74 2.33 8.77 2.63
N ASN A 75 1.80 7.61 3.05
CA ASN A 75 2.23 6.96 4.29
C ASN A 75 3.67 6.46 4.21
N LEU A 76 4.10 5.91 3.07
CA LEU A 76 5.49 5.54 2.84
C LEU A 76 6.42 6.75 2.85
N ASN A 77 6.01 7.88 2.26
CA ASN A 77 6.78 9.13 2.28
C ASN A 77 6.97 9.65 3.72
N LYS A 78 5.90 9.65 4.53
CA LYS A 78 5.98 9.99 5.97
C LYS A 78 6.93 9.05 6.72
N LEU A 79 6.90 7.75 6.41
CA LEU A 79 7.79 6.77 7.00
C LEU A 79 9.26 7.04 6.63
N GLN A 80 9.55 7.30 5.36
CA GLN A 80 10.92 7.66 4.91
C GLN A 80 11.42 8.92 5.63
N ALA A 81 10.58 9.96 5.74
CA ALA A 81 10.92 11.17 6.47
C ALA A 81 11.21 10.88 7.96
N LYS A 82 10.41 10.01 8.60
CA LYS A 82 10.60 9.58 9.99
C LYS A 82 11.93 8.88 10.22
N PHE A 83 12.36 8.02 9.30
CA PHE A 83 13.61 7.26 9.43
C PHE A 83 14.83 7.97 8.82
N GLY A 84 14.64 9.11 8.15
CA GLY A 84 15.73 9.89 7.54
C GLY A 84 16.44 9.18 6.39
N SER A 85 15.84 8.14 5.81
CA SER A 85 16.40 7.37 4.70
C SER A 85 15.29 6.80 3.82
N ARG A 86 15.65 6.42 2.59
CA ARG A 86 14.70 5.98 1.56
C ARG A 86 14.56 4.47 1.57
N LEU A 87 13.38 4.01 1.18
CA LEU A 87 13.14 2.61 0.86
C LEU A 87 14.02 2.18 -0.32
N ALA A 88 14.31 0.87 -0.41
CA ALA A 88 15.05 0.33 -1.55
C ALA A 88 14.32 0.60 -2.87
N TYR A 89 13.03 0.32 -2.91
CA TYR A 89 12.13 0.68 -4.01
C TYR A 89 10.65 0.47 -3.65
N LEU A 90 9.77 1.13 -4.41
CA LEU A 90 8.35 0.83 -4.48
C LEU A 90 8.05 0.17 -5.84
N HIS A 91 7.50 -1.03 -5.83
CA HIS A 91 7.04 -1.73 -7.02
C HIS A 91 5.53 -1.58 -7.16
N VAL A 92 5.09 -0.78 -8.14
CA VAL A 92 3.68 -0.64 -8.48
C VAL A 92 3.39 -1.44 -9.74
N THR A 93 2.36 -2.29 -9.68
CA THR A 93 1.91 -3.02 -10.87
C THR A 93 0.99 -2.14 -11.71
N GLN A 94 1.30 -1.99 -13.00
CA GLN A 94 0.43 -1.33 -13.97
C GLN A 94 -0.70 -2.25 -14.44
N PRO A 95 -1.92 -1.73 -14.63
CA PRO A 95 -2.96 -2.45 -15.35
C PRO A 95 -2.54 -2.66 -16.81
N PHE A 96 -2.89 -3.81 -17.38
CA PHE A 96 -2.54 -4.15 -18.76
C PHE A 96 -3.16 -3.23 -19.83
N ASN A 97 -4.09 -2.32 -19.47
CA ASN A 97 -4.91 -1.57 -20.43
C ASN A 97 -5.09 -0.05 -20.18
N GLU A 98 -4.42 0.59 -19.22
CA GLU A 98 -4.50 2.06 -19.08
C GLU A 98 -3.13 2.72 -18.89
N CYS A 99 -2.82 3.62 -19.84
CA CYS A 99 -1.62 4.45 -19.85
C CYS A 99 -1.76 5.56 -18.80
N ILE A 100 -1.40 5.27 -17.55
CA ILE A 100 -1.31 6.30 -16.51
C ILE A 100 0.09 6.90 -16.53
N ARG A 101 0.15 8.22 -16.76
CA ARG A 101 1.36 9.05 -16.71
C ARG A 101 2.14 8.73 -15.44
N LEU A 102 3.40 8.35 -15.61
CA LEU A 102 4.37 8.17 -14.54
C LEU A 102 4.42 9.46 -13.70
N PHE A 103 4.00 9.39 -12.45
CA PHE A 103 4.38 10.41 -11.47
C PHE A 103 5.83 10.11 -11.08
N ASN A 104 6.72 11.02 -11.45
CA ASN A 104 8.09 11.01 -10.94
C ASN A 104 8.03 11.23 -9.42
N ILE A 105 8.58 10.26 -8.70
CA ILE A 105 8.87 10.32 -7.26
C ILE A 105 10.19 11.03 -7.06
#